data_AF-A0A8J8BKA4-F1
#
_entry.id   AF-A0A8J8BKA4-F1
#
_cell.length_a   1.000
_cell.length_b   1.000
_cell.length_c   1.000
_cell.angle_alpha   90.00
_cell.angle_beta   90.00
_cell.angle_gamma   90.00
#
_symmetry.space_group_name_H-M   'P 1'
#
loop_
_entity.id
_entity.type
_entity.pdbx_description
1 polymer ?
#
loop_
_entity_poly.entity_id
_entity_poly.type
_entity_poly.pdbx_seq_one_letter_code
_entity_poly.pdbx_strand_id
1 'polypeptide(L)'
;MTTNLTKEPDVVFKTSDNRTIAVEVETGIKKPTEERILKKVSVLQKYDEWFFVVTNFESQGLYEKYREVLTRIKLAEKIDSYFQAPDNPESKTESETSPD
;
A
#
# COMPACT_ATOMS: atom_id res chain seq x y z
N MET A 1 -16.22 23.60 10.59
CA MET A 1 -16.54 22.48 9.68
C MET A 1 -15.89 21.23 10.24
N THR A 2 -16.68 20.25 10.66
CA THR A 2 -16.18 18.99 11.21
C THR A 2 -15.85 18.06 10.04
N THR A 3 -14.58 17.83 9.76
CA THR A 3 -14.18 16.80 8.78
C THR A 3 -14.39 15.44 9.43
N ASN A 4 -15.28 14.62 8.87
CA ASN A 4 -15.36 13.19 9.18
C ASN A 4 -14.04 12.54 8.74
N LEU A 5 -13.07 12.50 9.65
CA LEU A 5 -11.90 11.64 9.52
C LEU A 5 -12.39 10.22 9.83
N THR A 6 -12.27 9.33 8.85
CA THR A 6 -12.36 7.89 9.09
C THR A 6 -11.36 7.54 10.19
N LYS A 7 -11.82 6.77 11.19
CA LYS A 7 -10.97 6.38 12.33
C LYS A 7 -9.93 5.33 11.94
N GLU A 8 -10.19 4.61 10.86
CA GLU A 8 -9.42 3.49 10.37
C GLU A 8 -9.03 3.74 8.90
N PRO A 9 -7.96 3.07 8.42
CA PRO A 9 -7.59 3.13 7.02
C PRO A 9 -8.66 2.53 6.11
N ASP A 10 -8.69 2.97 4.85
CA ASP A 10 -9.66 2.47 3.87
C ASP A 10 -9.52 0.96 3.60
N VAL A 11 -8.30 0.44 3.59
CA VAL A 11 -8.02 -0.99 3.44
C VAL A 11 -6.96 -1.41 4.45
N VAL A 12 -7.22 -2.52 5.13
CA VAL A 12 -6.24 -3.20 6.00
C VAL A 12 -6.24 -4.68 5.64
N PHE A 13 -5.05 -5.25 5.46
CA PHE A 13 -4.89 -6.68 5.22
C PHE A 13 -3.70 -7.24 5.98
N LYS A 14 -3.67 -8.57 6.10
CA LYS A 14 -2.62 -9.29 6.80
C LYS A 14 -1.90 -10.22 5.83
N THR A 15 -0.58 -10.20 5.87
CA THR A 15 0.29 -11.03 5.04
C THR A 15 0.47 -12.42 5.64
N SER A 16 1.02 -13.36 4.86
CA SER A 16 1.34 -14.72 5.32
C SER A 16 2.38 -14.75 6.45
N ASP A 17 3.30 -13.77 6.46
CA ASP A 17 4.28 -13.55 7.53
C ASP A 17 3.74 -12.70 8.70
N ASN A 18 2.41 -12.59 8.81
CA ASN A 18 1.69 -12.01 9.95
C ASN A 18 1.84 -10.48 10.11
N ARG A 19 2.41 -9.78 9.13
CA ARG A 19 2.43 -8.30 9.08
C ARG A 19 1.05 -7.76 8.72
N THR A 20 0.70 -6.61 9.29
CA THR A 20 -0.55 -5.89 9.01
C THR A 20 -0.22 -4.67 8.17
N ILE A 21 -0.81 -4.60 6.98
CA ILE A 21 -0.55 -3.57 5.98
C ILE A 21 -1.79 -2.69 5.84
N ALA A 22 -1.60 -1.37 5.80
CA ALA A 22 -2.67 -0.40 5.61
C ALA A 22 -2.55 0.38 4.30
N VAL A 23 -3.67 0.70 3.68
CA VAL A 23 -3.75 1.55 2.49
C VAL A 23 -4.78 2.63 2.74
N GLU A 24 -4.36 3.88 2.53
CA GLU A 24 -5.23 5.04 2.66
C GLU A 24 -5.41 5.72 1.31
N VAL A 25 -6.66 5.91 0.88
CA VAL A 25 -7.00 6.48 -0.42
C VAL A 25 -7.46 7.93 -0.25
N GLU A 26 -6.77 8.85 -0.92
CA GLU A 26 -7.07 10.28 -0.90
C GLU A 26 -7.59 10.73 -2.26
N THR A 27 -8.92 10.87 -2.33
CA THR A 27 -9.67 11.16 -3.57
C THR A 27 -10.05 12.64 -3.74
N GLY A 28 -9.52 13.53 -2.89
CA GLY A 28 -9.93 14.93 -2.83
C GLY A 28 -9.36 15.81 -3.95
N ILE A 29 -10.20 16.66 -4.55
CA ILE A 29 -9.78 17.71 -5.49
C ILE A 29 -9.11 18.87 -4.73
N LYS A 30 -9.56 19.14 -3.50
CA LYS A 30 -8.98 20.17 -2.64
C LYS A 30 -7.68 19.68 -2.02
N LYS A 31 -6.64 20.52 -2.09
CA LYS A 31 -5.36 20.28 -1.42
C LYS A 31 -5.60 20.08 0.09
N PRO A 32 -5.13 18.99 0.69
CA PRO A 32 -5.25 18.75 2.13
C PRO A 32 -4.38 19.73 2.91
N THR A 33 -4.74 19.98 4.16
CA THR A 33 -3.86 20.66 5.11
C THR A 33 -2.85 19.68 5.69
N GLU A 34 -1.67 20.16 6.04
CA GLU A 34 -0.64 19.35 6.72
C GLU A 34 -1.17 18.73 8.02
N GLU A 35 -1.94 19.48 8.81
CA GLU A 35 -2.58 18.96 10.02
C GLU A 35 -3.48 17.74 9.76
N ARG A 36 -4.25 17.74 8.66
CA ARG A 36 -5.09 16.60 8.27
C ARG A 36 -4.24 15.38 7.91
N ILE A 37 -3.15 15.59 7.18
CA ILE A 37 -2.24 14.51 6.80
C ILE A 37 -1.60 13.92 8.07
N LEU A 38 -1.08 14.76 8.96
CA LEU A 38 -0.47 14.33 10.22
C LEU A 38 -1.42 13.50 11.09
N LYS A 39 -2.71 13.89 11.17
CA LYS A 39 -3.73 13.09 11.87
C LYS A 39 -3.85 11.69 11.26
N LYS A 40 -3.88 11.55 9.94
CA LYS A 40 -3.90 10.24 9.29
C LYS A 40 -2.63 9.45 9.51
N VAL A 41 -1.46 10.08 9.37
CA VAL A 41 -0.16 9.47 9.64
C VAL A 41 -0.11 8.90 11.07
N SER A 42 -0.63 9.62 12.06
CA SER A 42 -0.68 9.15 13.46
C SER A 42 -1.51 7.87 13.66
N VAL A 43 -2.51 7.64 12.81
CA VAL A 43 -3.29 6.40 12.80
C VAL A 43 -2.54 5.29 12.07
N LEU A 44 -1.94 5.62 10.91
CA LEU A 44 -1.25 4.67 10.03
C LEU A 44 0.07 4.14 10.62
N GLN A 45 0.71 4.87 11.52
CA GLN A 45 1.94 4.43 12.21
C GLN A 45 1.76 3.19 13.10
N LYS A 46 0.53 2.73 13.31
CA LYS A 46 0.22 1.52 14.09
C LYS A 46 0.35 0.22 13.28
N TYR A 47 0.49 0.33 11.96
CA TYR A 47 0.60 -0.79 11.03
C TYR A 47 2.07 -1.03 10.67
N ASP A 48 2.42 -2.26 10.32
CA ASP A 48 3.79 -2.66 10.01
C ASP A 48 4.30 -1.97 8.73
N GLU A 49 3.43 -1.83 7.74
CA GLU A 49 3.67 -1.04 6.53
C GLU A 49 2.39 -0.32 6.11
N TRP A 50 2.52 0.83 5.45
CA TRP A 50 1.37 1.59 4.99
C TRP A 50 1.72 2.52 3.83
N PHE A 51 0.69 2.82 3.02
CA PHE A 51 0.82 3.63 1.81
C PHE A 51 -0.32 4.61 1.65
N PHE A 52 -0.03 5.73 1.00
CA PHE A 52 -1.07 6.59 0.45
C PHE A 52 -1.33 6.23 -1.01
N VAL A 53 -2.59 6.25 -1.42
CA VAL A 53 -2.99 6.32 -2.83
C VAL A 53 -3.66 7.65 -3.07
N VAL A 54 -3.00 8.50 -3.83
CA VAL A 54 -3.47 9.86 -4.10
C VAL A 54 -4.00 9.91 -5.52
N THR A 55 -5.22 10.41 -5.72
CA THR A 55 -5.77 10.59 -7.07
C THR A 55 -5.43 11.95 -7.68
N ASN A 56 -5.09 12.95 -6.86
CA ASN A 56 -4.69 14.29 -7.29
C ASN A 56 -3.17 14.45 -7.25
N PHE A 57 -2.51 14.40 -8.41
CA PHE A 57 -1.06 14.56 -8.58
C PHE A 57 -0.49 15.84 -7.97
N GLU A 58 -1.24 16.95 -7.95
CA GLU A 58 -0.76 18.22 -7.36
C GLU A 58 -0.55 18.12 -5.84
N SER A 59 -1.22 17.17 -5.19
CA SER A 59 -1.10 16.92 -3.75
C SER A 59 -0.08 15.83 -3.42
N GLN A 60 0.40 15.07 -4.41
CA GLN A 60 1.32 13.94 -4.21
C GLN A 60 2.56 14.33 -3.40
N GLY A 61 3.22 15.44 -3.76
CA GLY A 61 4.43 15.90 -3.06
C GLY A 61 4.20 16.33 -1.61
N LEU A 62 2.95 16.49 -1.15
CA LEU A 62 2.67 16.66 0.27
C LEU A 62 2.73 15.32 1.02
N TYR A 63 2.16 14.27 0.43
CA TYR A 63 2.07 12.95 1.05
C TYR A 63 3.42 12.20 1.00
N GLU A 64 4.19 12.38 -0.08
CA GLU A 64 5.52 11.76 -0.26
C GLU A 64 6.53 12.13 0.83
N LYS A 65 6.33 13.26 1.52
CA LYS A 65 7.17 13.68 2.65
C LYS A 65 7.06 12.74 3.86
N TYR A 66 5.95 12.02 3.99
CA TYR A 66 5.68 11.17 5.14
C TYR A 66 5.92 9.70 4.82
N ARG A 67 5.49 9.23 3.64
CA ARG A 67 5.67 7.85 3.18
C ARG A 67 5.45 7.72 1.69
N GLU A 68 5.69 6.51 1.19
CA GLU A 68 5.47 6.12 -0.20
C GLU A 68 4.02 6.38 -0.63
N VAL A 69 3.89 7.04 -1.79
CA VAL A 69 2.62 7.27 -2.47
C VAL A 69 2.57 6.37 -3.71
N LEU A 70 1.54 5.56 -3.79
CA LEU A 70 1.34 4.62 -4.89
C LEU A 70 0.23 5.11 -5.82
N THR A 71 0.42 4.89 -7.12
CA THR A 71 -0.68 4.94 -8.08
C THR A 71 -1.53 3.68 -7.95
N ARG A 72 -2.74 3.68 -8.51
CA ARG A 72 -3.60 2.48 -8.53
C ARG A 72 -2.92 1.25 -9.14
N ILE A 73 -2.11 1.45 -10.19
CA ILE A 73 -1.38 0.37 -10.87
C ILE A 73 -0.28 -0.19 -9.95
N LYS A 74 0.57 0.70 -9.41
CA LYS A 74 1.64 0.30 -8.49
C LYS A 74 1.11 -0.30 -7.19
N LEU A 75 -0.05 0.15 -6.72
CA LEU A 75 -0.70 -0.44 -5.56
C LEU A 75 -1.06 -1.90 -5.82
N ALA A 76 -1.63 -2.23 -6.98
CA ALA A 76 -1.99 -3.61 -7.32
C ALA A 76 -0.74 -4.51 -7.33
N GLU A 77 0.32 -4.09 -8.02
CA GLU A 77 1.61 -4.80 -8.06
C GLU A 77 2.20 -4.98 -6.65
N LYS A 78 2.15 -3.93 -5.82
CA LYS A 78 2.65 -3.96 -4.44
C LYS A 78 1.82 -4.92 -3.58
N ILE A 79 0.50 -4.88 -3.68
CA ILE A 79 -0.39 -5.80 -2.97
C ILE A 79 -0.08 -7.24 -3.36
N ASP A 80 0.00 -7.54 -4.66
CA ASP A 80 0.31 -8.87 -5.16
C ASP A 80 1.65 -9.39 -4.63
N SER A 81 2.66 -8.51 -4.52
CA SER A 81 3.98 -8.87 -3.99
C SER A 81 3.96 -9.42 -2.55
N TYR A 82 2.95 -9.07 -1.73
CA TYR A 82 2.81 -9.63 -0.38
C TYR A 82 2.26 -11.05 -0.36
N PHE A 83 1.65 -11.51 -1.45
CA PHE A 83 1.01 -12.81 -1.55
C PHE A 83 1.77 -13.79 -2.44
N GLN A 84 2.83 -13.34 -3.13
CA GLN A 84 3.75 -14.24 -3.80
C GLN A 84 4.52 -15.05 -2.75
N ALA A 85 4.57 -16.37 -2.93
CA ALA A 85 5.50 -17.19 -2.16
C ALA A 85 6.94 -16.72 -2.43
N PRO A 86 7.86 -16.79 -1.46
CA PRO A 86 9.27 -16.62 -1.78
C PRO A 86 9.60 -17.59 -2.92
N ASP A 87 10.19 -17.08 -4.01
CA ASP A 87 10.58 -17.89 -5.15
C ASP A 87 11.33 -19.13 -4.63
N ASN A 88 10.69 -20.30 -4.71
CA ASN A 88 11.35 -21.56 -4.37
C ASN A 88 12.16 -21.95 -5.62
N PRO A 89 13.50 -21.84 -5.62
CA PRO A 89 14.31 -22.08 -6.81
C PRO A 89 14.27 -23.54 -7.30
N GLU A 90 13.66 -24.46 -6.56
CA GLU A 90 13.61 -25.89 -6.89
C GLU A 90 12.52 -26.31 -7.90
N SER A 91 11.65 -25.41 -8.38
CA SER A 91 10.54 -25.79 -9.26
C SER A 91 10.85 -25.79 -10.78
N LYS A 92 12.12 -25.61 -11.18
CA LYS A 92 12.51 -25.56 -12.61
C LYS A 92 13.64 -26.52 -12.99
N THR A 93 13.58 -27.79 -12.60
CA THR A 93 14.31 -28.82 -13.34
C THR A 93 13.62 -30.17 -13.14
N GLU A 94 12.83 -30.60 -14.12
CA GLU A 94 12.62 -32.01 -14.50
C GLU A 94 11.45 -32.09 -15.48
N SER A 95 11.75 -32.01 -16.78
CA SER A 95 10.97 -32.66 -17.83
C SER A 95 11.70 -32.58 -19.18
N GLU A 96 12.95 -33.05 -19.23
CA GLU A 96 13.52 -33.58 -20.48
C GLU A 96 14.44 -34.77 -20.16
N THR A 97 13.85 -35.96 -20.14
CA THR A 97 14.51 -37.25 -20.42
C THR A 97 13.39 -38.22 -20.78
N SER A 98 13.20 -38.54 -22.06
CA SER A 98 13.73 -39.70 -22.79
C SER A 98 12.52 -40.40 -23.46
N PRO A 99 12.67 -41.41 -24.34
CA PRO A 99 13.72 -41.74 -25.30
C PRO A 99 13.16 -42.01 -26.72
N ASP A 100 14.04 -42.11 -27.72
CA ASP A 100 14.06 -43.23 -28.71
C ASP A 100 15.42 -43.27 -29.41
#